data_AF-A0A5N8XVC7-F1
#
_entry.id   AF-A0A5N8XVC7-F1
#
_cell.length_a   1.000
_cell.length_b   1.000
_cell.length_c   1.000
_cell.angle_alpha   90.00
_cell.angle_beta   90.00
_cell.angle_gamma   90.00
#
_symmetry.space_group_name_H-M   'P 1'
#
loop_
_entity.id
_entity.type
_entity.pdbx_description
1 polymer ?
#
loop_
_entity_poly.entity_id
_entity_poly.type
_entity_poly.pdbx_seq_one_letter_code
_entity_poly.pdbx_strand_id
1 'polypeptide(L)'
;VPPGSMLAPEPPAAVVAGNVETSQAITGALYAALGVQAEGSGTMNNVTFGNERHQYYETVASGSGAGDGFPGAPVVQTHMTNSRLTDPEVLEWRLPVRLDEFSVRTGSGGAGHWRGGDGAVRRIRFHEPMTVSTLSQHRRVPPYGMAGGAPGALGTNRVERADGGVVQLGGSDAADVGPGDVLVIETPGGGGYGPPPREHEPAGRETDDLRAF
;
A
#
# COMPACT_ATOMS: atom_id res chain seq x y z
N VAL A 1 17.96 -20.69 -7.80
CA VAL A 1 16.94 -19.91 -8.53
C VAL A 1 16.99 -20.34 -10.00
N PRO A 2 15.86 -20.75 -10.63
CA PRO A 2 15.84 -21.19 -12.03
C PRO A 2 16.16 -20.05 -13.01
N PRO A 3 16.94 -20.28 -14.10
CA PRO A 3 17.16 -19.30 -15.17
C PRO A 3 15.86 -18.88 -15.87
N GLY A 4 15.78 -17.63 -16.33
CA GLY A 4 14.60 -17.08 -17.02
C GLY A 4 13.38 -16.84 -16.12
N SER A 5 13.49 -17.07 -14.81
CA SER A 5 12.42 -16.80 -13.85
C SER A 5 12.36 -15.31 -13.47
N MET A 6 11.28 -14.90 -12.80
CA MET A 6 11.15 -13.55 -12.23
C MET A 6 12.33 -13.13 -11.33
N LEU A 7 13.01 -14.12 -10.72
CA LEU A 7 14.15 -13.91 -9.82
C LEU A 7 15.51 -14.02 -10.50
N ALA A 8 15.56 -14.49 -11.75
CA ALA A 8 16.76 -14.55 -12.57
C ALA A 8 16.41 -14.17 -14.03
N PRO A 9 15.99 -12.92 -14.26
CA PRO A 9 15.60 -12.46 -15.59
C PRO A 9 16.81 -12.43 -16.53
N GLU A 10 16.58 -12.75 -17.80
CA GLU A 10 17.60 -12.70 -18.85
C GLU A 10 17.37 -11.48 -19.75
N PRO A 11 18.42 -10.81 -20.26
CA PRO A 11 18.25 -9.74 -21.24
C PRO A 11 17.42 -10.22 -22.44
N PRO A 12 16.44 -9.42 -22.94
CA PRO A 12 16.13 -8.03 -22.63
C PRO A 12 14.94 -7.83 -21.66
N ALA A 13 14.68 -8.78 -20.75
CA ALA A 13 13.54 -8.68 -19.84
C ALA A 13 13.55 -7.39 -19.01
N ALA A 14 12.38 -6.78 -18.85
CA ALA A 14 12.21 -5.60 -18.02
C ALA A 14 12.38 -5.98 -16.53
N VAL A 15 13.34 -5.35 -15.87
CA VAL A 15 13.68 -5.60 -14.45
C VAL A 15 13.38 -4.40 -13.56
N VAL A 16 12.74 -3.37 -14.11
CA VAL A 16 12.19 -2.28 -13.30
C VAL A 16 11.23 -2.90 -12.29
N ALA A 17 11.23 -2.37 -11.07
CA ALA A 17 10.51 -2.89 -9.92
C ALA A 17 11.11 -4.12 -9.19
N GLY A 18 12.30 -4.60 -9.56
CA GLY A 18 12.91 -5.77 -8.88
C GLY A 18 13.07 -5.58 -7.37
N ASN A 19 13.63 -4.46 -6.93
CA ASN A 19 13.78 -4.17 -5.50
C ASN A 19 12.45 -3.89 -4.80
N VAL A 20 11.45 -3.41 -5.54
CA VAL A 20 10.24 -2.85 -4.93
C VAL A 20 9.11 -3.86 -4.85
N GLU A 21 8.65 -4.39 -5.98
CA GLU A 21 7.51 -5.33 -5.99
C GLU A 21 8.00 -6.78 -5.91
N THR A 22 9.06 -7.14 -6.64
CA THR A 22 9.55 -8.53 -6.63
C THR A 22 10.09 -8.91 -5.25
N SER A 23 10.88 -8.06 -4.59
CA SER A 23 11.39 -8.34 -3.24
C SER A 23 10.28 -8.39 -2.18
N GLN A 24 9.21 -7.58 -2.31
CA GLN A 24 8.04 -7.70 -1.43
C GLN A 24 7.35 -9.05 -1.63
N ALA A 25 7.12 -9.46 -2.88
CA ALA A 25 6.52 -10.75 -3.18
C ALA A 25 7.34 -11.94 -2.68
N ILE A 26 8.69 -11.88 -2.75
CA ILE A 26 9.56 -12.91 -2.17
C ILE A 26 9.40 -12.96 -0.65
N THR A 27 9.44 -11.80 0.00
CA THR A 27 9.29 -11.71 1.46
C THR A 27 7.95 -12.29 1.92
N GLY A 28 6.86 -11.91 1.25
CA GLY A 28 5.54 -12.47 1.51
C GLY A 28 5.46 -13.98 1.29
N ALA A 29 6.05 -14.49 0.20
CA ALA A 29 6.11 -15.92 -0.05
C ALA A 29 6.86 -16.70 1.05
N LEU A 30 7.94 -16.11 1.60
CA LEU A 30 8.69 -16.72 2.70
C LEU A 30 7.85 -16.74 3.99
N TYR A 31 7.16 -15.66 4.33
CA TYR A 31 6.27 -15.63 5.49
C TYR A 31 5.12 -16.61 5.38
N ALA A 32 4.50 -16.72 4.20
CA ALA A 32 3.48 -17.72 3.90
C ALA A 32 4.00 -19.15 4.11
N ALA A 33 5.18 -19.45 3.57
CA ALA A 33 5.78 -20.78 3.67
C ALA A 33 6.20 -21.16 5.10
N LEU A 34 6.65 -20.18 5.89
CA LEU A 34 7.03 -20.39 7.28
C LEU A 34 5.83 -20.41 8.24
N GLY A 35 4.68 -19.86 7.84
CA GLY A 35 3.48 -19.85 8.66
C GLY A 35 3.56 -18.94 9.90
N VAL A 36 4.42 -17.91 9.86
CA VAL A 36 4.74 -17.08 11.04
C VAL A 36 3.93 -15.78 11.14
N GLN A 37 3.44 -15.24 10.02
CA GLN A 37 2.62 -14.03 9.98
C GLN A 37 1.77 -13.98 8.71
N ALA A 38 0.61 -13.31 8.79
CA ALA A 38 -0.19 -12.94 7.64
C ALA A 38 0.56 -11.93 6.75
N GLU A 39 0.12 -11.77 5.51
CA GLU A 39 0.76 -10.84 4.57
C GLU A 39 0.57 -9.40 5.02
N GLY A 40 1.62 -8.58 4.88
CA GLY A 40 1.50 -7.13 4.96
C GLY A 40 0.89 -6.54 3.70
N SER A 41 1.35 -5.37 3.30
CA SER A 41 0.89 -4.75 2.07
C SER A 41 1.35 -5.49 0.81
N GLY A 42 2.46 -6.25 0.90
CA GLY A 42 3.09 -6.96 -0.22
C GLY A 42 3.50 -6.04 -1.39
N THR A 43 3.55 -4.73 -1.16
CA THR A 43 3.87 -3.72 -2.17
C THR A 43 4.45 -2.47 -1.51
N MET A 44 5.34 -1.77 -2.21
CA MET A 44 5.79 -0.45 -1.76
C MET A 44 4.83 0.67 -2.16
N ASN A 45 3.78 0.37 -2.94
CA ASN A 45 2.84 1.34 -3.52
C ASN A 45 3.59 2.52 -4.18
N ASN A 46 4.42 2.24 -5.19
CA ASN A 46 5.20 3.27 -5.84
C ASN A 46 4.30 4.19 -6.65
N VAL A 47 4.44 5.48 -6.39
CA VAL A 47 3.74 6.55 -7.09
C VAL A 47 4.79 7.52 -7.59
N THR A 48 4.75 7.77 -8.88
CA THR A 48 5.57 8.78 -9.52
C THR A 48 4.70 9.72 -10.30
N PHE A 49 5.05 11.00 -10.29
CA PHE A 49 4.47 11.93 -11.23
C PHE A 49 5.46 13.00 -11.62
N GLY A 50 5.25 13.61 -12.77
CA GLY A 50 6.12 14.67 -13.22
C GLY A 50 5.78 15.22 -14.59
N ASN A 51 6.60 16.17 -15.01
CA ASN A 51 6.60 16.78 -16.33
C ASN A 51 8.05 17.20 -16.66
N GLU A 52 8.25 18.05 -17.67
CA GLU A 52 9.58 18.51 -18.07
C GLU A 52 10.36 19.25 -16.95
N ARG A 53 9.66 19.76 -15.93
CA ARG A 53 10.24 20.60 -14.86
C ARG A 53 10.24 19.92 -13.50
N HIS A 54 9.34 18.99 -13.25
CA HIS A 54 9.11 18.38 -11.94
C HIS A 54 9.18 16.86 -12.02
N GLN A 55 9.73 16.25 -10.97
CA GLN A 55 9.73 14.81 -10.80
C GLN A 55 9.52 14.49 -9.32
N TYR A 56 8.54 13.63 -9.05
CA TYR A 56 8.23 13.12 -7.73
C TYR A 56 8.23 11.60 -7.74
N TYR A 57 8.72 11.02 -6.64
CA TYR A 57 8.72 9.59 -6.39
C TYR A 57 8.41 9.36 -4.92
N GLU A 58 7.44 8.50 -4.64
CA GLU A 58 7.04 8.14 -3.29
C GLU A 58 6.67 6.65 -3.21
N THR A 59 6.96 6.05 -2.06
CA THR A 59 6.39 4.78 -1.63
C THR A 59 5.33 5.05 -0.57
N VAL A 60 4.08 4.67 -0.83
CA VAL A 60 2.96 4.97 0.08
C VAL A 60 2.81 3.86 1.12
N ALA A 61 2.86 4.24 2.40
CA ALA A 61 2.69 3.33 3.53
C ALA A 61 1.30 2.66 3.53
N SER A 62 1.19 1.54 4.25
CA SER A 62 0.07 0.60 4.12
C SER A 62 -0.07 -0.25 5.39
N GLY A 63 -1.04 -1.15 5.44
CA GLY A 63 -1.23 -2.04 6.59
C GLY A 63 -0.20 -3.16 6.68
N SER A 64 0.33 -3.43 7.87
CA SER A 64 1.18 -4.62 8.11
C SER A 64 0.35 -5.86 8.39
N GLY A 65 0.95 -7.04 8.20
CA GLY A 65 0.33 -8.32 8.54
C GLY A 65 0.27 -8.53 10.04
N ALA A 66 -0.75 -9.24 10.51
CA ALA A 66 -0.84 -9.72 11.88
C ALA A 66 -0.09 -11.04 12.07
N GLY A 67 0.30 -11.35 13.30
CA GLY A 67 0.96 -12.62 13.63
C GLY A 67 0.49 -13.19 14.96
N ASP A 68 1.12 -14.28 15.38
CA ASP A 68 0.80 -14.91 16.66
C ASP A 68 1.24 -14.01 17.82
N GLY A 69 0.27 -13.38 18.47
CA GLY A 69 0.49 -12.51 19.62
C GLY A 69 0.53 -11.01 19.31
N PHE A 70 0.32 -10.60 18.05
CA PHE A 70 0.36 -9.17 17.69
C PHE A 70 -0.57 -8.79 16.52
N PRO A 71 -1.28 -7.63 16.62
CA PRO A 71 -2.01 -7.06 15.50
C PRO A 71 -1.06 -6.43 14.48
N GLY A 72 -1.54 -6.23 13.26
CA GLY A 72 -0.84 -5.43 12.26
C GLY A 72 -0.93 -3.94 12.58
N ALA A 73 0.14 -3.20 12.29
CA ALA A 73 0.18 -1.76 12.42
C ALA A 73 -0.43 -1.07 11.18
N PRO A 74 -1.27 -0.05 11.35
CA PRO A 74 -1.83 0.70 10.23
C PRO A 74 -0.81 1.69 9.64
N VAL A 75 -0.85 1.88 8.32
CA VAL A 75 -0.11 2.93 7.58
C VAL A 75 1.39 3.00 7.94
N VAL A 76 2.06 1.85 7.93
CA VAL A 76 3.52 1.75 8.13
C VAL A 76 4.22 1.25 6.87
N GLN A 77 5.51 1.53 6.77
CA GLN A 77 6.37 0.94 5.77
C GLN A 77 6.81 -0.45 6.26
N THR A 78 6.56 -1.49 5.47
CA THR A 78 6.83 -2.88 5.86
C THR A 78 7.89 -3.53 4.99
N HIS A 79 8.66 -4.43 5.61
CA HIS A 79 9.60 -5.34 4.96
C HIS A 79 10.65 -4.63 4.09
N MET A 80 10.49 -4.65 2.77
CA MET A 80 11.46 -4.10 1.81
C MET A 80 11.40 -2.58 1.70
N THR A 81 10.53 -1.91 2.47
CA THR A 81 10.45 -0.45 2.52
C THR A 81 11.12 0.14 3.75
N ASN A 82 12.03 1.09 3.53
CA ASN A 82 12.73 1.85 4.57
C ASN A 82 12.77 3.34 4.24
N SER A 83 11.62 3.89 3.85
CA SER A 83 11.47 5.32 3.59
C SER A 83 10.63 5.99 4.67
N ARG A 84 10.76 7.31 4.79
CA ARG A 84 9.82 8.15 5.53
C ARG A 84 8.93 8.88 4.53
N LEU A 85 7.72 9.22 4.96
CA LEU A 85 6.84 10.09 4.20
C LEU A 85 7.52 11.45 3.99
N THR A 86 7.27 12.07 2.84
CA THR A 86 7.57 13.49 2.66
C THR A 86 6.48 14.31 3.33
N ASP A 87 6.87 15.26 4.18
CA ASP A 87 5.91 16.14 4.88
C ASP A 87 4.97 16.82 3.86
N PRO A 88 3.64 16.84 4.11
CA PRO A 88 2.68 17.46 3.21
C PRO A 88 3.05 18.90 2.82
N GLU A 89 3.48 19.71 3.78
CA GLU A 89 3.88 21.10 3.53
C GLU A 89 5.08 21.20 2.59
N VAL A 90 6.03 20.26 2.68
CA VAL A 90 7.20 20.22 1.78
C VAL A 90 6.79 19.76 0.39
N LEU A 91 5.87 18.79 0.29
CA LEU A 91 5.30 18.34 -0.98
C LEU A 91 4.62 19.50 -1.71
N GLU A 92 3.70 20.19 -1.04
CA GLU A 92 2.92 21.30 -1.61
C GLU A 92 3.77 22.53 -1.92
N TRP A 93 4.83 22.77 -1.13
CA TRP A 93 5.73 23.89 -1.39
C TRP A 93 6.63 23.66 -2.61
N ARG A 94 7.09 22.42 -2.83
CA ARG A 94 8.05 22.10 -3.90
C ARG A 94 7.41 21.73 -5.23
N LEU A 95 6.18 21.26 -5.22
CA LEU A 95 5.51 20.71 -6.38
C LEU A 95 4.13 21.38 -6.55
N PRO A 96 3.66 21.59 -7.79
CA PRO A 96 2.36 22.20 -8.06
C PRO A 96 1.23 21.20 -7.84
N VAL A 97 1.11 20.73 -6.60
CA VAL A 97 0.09 19.78 -6.13
C VAL A 97 -0.40 20.19 -4.74
N ARG A 98 -1.58 19.73 -4.38
CA ARG A 98 -2.15 19.83 -3.04
C ARG A 98 -2.50 18.44 -2.51
N LEU A 99 -2.16 18.15 -1.27
CA LEU A 99 -2.58 16.93 -0.61
C LEU A 99 -3.96 17.15 0.02
N ASP A 100 -5.00 16.73 -0.68
CA ASP A 100 -6.39 16.88 -0.21
C ASP A 100 -6.68 15.95 0.97
N GLU A 101 -6.07 14.76 1.01
CA GLU A 101 -6.24 13.79 2.09
C GLU A 101 -5.00 12.90 2.24
N PHE A 102 -4.63 12.64 3.49
CA PHE A 102 -3.80 11.51 3.86
C PHE A 102 -4.28 10.93 5.20
N SER A 103 -4.96 9.79 5.13
CA SER A 103 -5.70 9.23 6.27
C SER A 103 -5.54 7.70 6.34
N VAL A 104 -5.91 7.12 7.48
CA VAL A 104 -6.01 5.66 7.63
C VAL A 104 -7.29 5.19 6.92
N ARG A 105 -7.17 4.15 6.09
CA ARG A 105 -8.28 3.49 5.42
C ARG A 105 -8.93 2.48 6.36
N THR A 106 -9.72 2.98 7.30
CA THR A 106 -10.30 2.17 8.38
C THR A 106 -11.07 0.96 7.86
N GLY A 107 -10.81 -0.22 8.43
CA GLY A 107 -11.50 -1.47 8.09
C GLY A 107 -10.99 -2.16 6.83
N SER A 108 -9.82 -1.76 6.32
CA SER A 108 -9.15 -2.44 5.22
C SER A 108 -8.29 -3.62 5.68
N GLY A 109 -7.90 -3.66 6.95
CA GLY A 109 -7.19 -4.78 7.56
C GLY A 109 -8.04 -6.03 7.70
N GLY A 110 -7.44 -7.19 7.42
CA GLY A 110 -8.08 -8.48 7.50
C GLY A 110 -8.51 -8.81 8.93
N ALA A 111 -9.71 -9.37 9.09
CA ALA A 111 -10.22 -9.82 10.38
C ALA A 111 -9.43 -11.05 10.88
N GLY A 112 -9.24 -11.14 12.19
CA GLY A 112 -8.62 -12.29 12.84
C GLY A 112 -8.72 -12.13 14.35
N HIS A 113 -8.21 -13.11 15.10
CA HIS A 113 -7.96 -12.91 16.53
C HIS A 113 -7.03 -11.71 16.72
N TRP A 114 -6.00 -11.62 15.87
CA TRP A 114 -5.23 -10.43 15.64
C TRP A 114 -5.60 -9.83 14.29
N ARG A 115 -6.04 -8.56 14.30
CA ARG A 115 -6.43 -7.86 13.07
C ARG A 115 -5.19 -7.43 12.28
N GLY A 116 -5.26 -7.53 10.96
CA GLY A 116 -4.28 -6.92 10.07
C GLY A 116 -4.35 -5.39 10.16
N GLY A 117 -3.26 -4.73 9.82
CA GLY A 117 -3.18 -3.27 9.83
C GLY A 117 -4.02 -2.67 8.69
N ASP A 118 -4.60 -1.51 8.94
CA ASP A 118 -5.31 -0.74 7.91
C ASP A 118 -4.33 -0.06 6.95
N GLY A 119 -4.70 -0.02 5.67
CA GLY A 119 -4.03 0.77 4.64
C GLY A 119 -4.26 2.27 4.80
N ALA A 120 -3.90 3.03 3.77
CA ALA A 120 -3.99 4.48 3.72
C ALA A 120 -4.84 4.95 2.54
N VAL A 121 -5.48 6.11 2.70
CA VAL A 121 -6.04 6.88 1.59
C VAL A 121 -5.12 8.08 1.35
N ARG A 122 -4.73 8.30 0.10
CA ARG A 122 -3.92 9.45 -0.32
C ARG A 122 -4.57 10.11 -1.54
N ARG A 123 -4.92 11.39 -1.42
CA ARG A 123 -5.57 12.18 -2.48
C ARG A 123 -4.69 13.36 -2.86
N ILE A 124 -4.14 13.36 -4.07
CA ILE A 124 -3.22 14.40 -4.55
C ILE A 124 -3.87 15.13 -5.71
N ARG A 125 -4.18 16.41 -5.52
CA ARG A 125 -4.73 17.30 -6.55
C ARG A 125 -3.61 17.97 -7.32
N PHE A 126 -3.72 18.01 -8.64
CA PHE A 126 -2.72 18.62 -9.52
C PHE A 126 -3.09 20.07 -9.86
N HIS A 127 -2.07 20.92 -10.01
CA HIS A 127 -2.22 22.31 -10.44
C HIS A 127 -1.53 22.59 -11.79
N GLU A 128 -0.79 21.62 -12.32
CA GLU A 128 -0.16 21.66 -13.64
C GLU A 128 -0.37 20.33 -14.37
N PRO A 129 -0.30 20.33 -15.72
CA PRO A 129 -0.26 19.10 -16.49
C PRO A 129 0.94 18.22 -16.11
N MET A 130 0.68 16.94 -15.84
CA MET A 130 1.68 15.94 -15.47
C MET A 130 1.27 14.56 -15.97
N THR A 131 2.22 13.64 -16.01
CA THR A 131 1.96 12.21 -16.14
C THR A 131 2.16 11.56 -14.78
N VAL A 132 1.15 10.81 -14.32
CA VAL A 132 1.22 9.94 -13.15
C VAL A 132 1.53 8.52 -13.62
N SER A 133 2.40 7.83 -12.91
CA SER A 133 2.59 6.38 -13.04
C SER A 133 2.48 5.72 -11.67
N THR A 134 1.81 4.57 -11.65
CA THR A 134 1.64 3.73 -10.47
C THR A 134 2.30 2.38 -10.72
N LEU A 135 2.98 1.87 -9.70
CA LEU A 135 3.59 0.55 -9.69
C LEU A 135 3.37 -0.06 -8.30
N SER A 136 2.40 -0.95 -8.22
CA SER A 136 1.82 -1.45 -6.99
C SER A 136 1.21 -2.84 -7.19
N GLN A 137 1.25 -3.67 -6.15
CA GLN A 137 0.60 -4.97 -6.14
C GLN A 137 -0.71 -4.94 -5.32
N HIS A 138 -1.34 -6.11 -5.16
CA HIS A 138 -2.57 -6.28 -4.40
C HIS A 138 -3.75 -5.41 -4.88
N ARG A 139 -3.81 -5.16 -6.20
CA ARG A 139 -4.97 -4.59 -6.91
C ARG A 139 -5.89 -5.68 -7.49
N ARG A 140 -5.47 -6.94 -7.46
CA ARG A 140 -6.21 -8.11 -7.96
C ARG A 140 -6.28 -9.26 -6.97
N VAL A 141 -5.16 -9.60 -6.33
CA VAL A 141 -5.06 -10.67 -5.34
C VAL A 141 -4.89 -10.03 -3.96
N PRO A 142 -5.76 -10.33 -2.98
CA PRO A 142 -5.67 -9.68 -1.67
C PRO A 142 -4.48 -10.22 -0.86
N PRO A 143 -3.93 -9.43 0.08
CA PRO A 143 -2.97 -9.93 1.06
C PRO A 143 -3.58 -11.08 1.86
N TYR A 144 -2.90 -12.22 1.93
CA TYR A 144 -3.45 -13.41 2.59
C TYR A 144 -3.51 -13.23 4.11
N GLY A 145 -4.56 -13.78 4.73
CA GLY A 145 -4.60 -14.00 6.18
C GLY A 145 -3.87 -15.30 6.56
N MET A 146 -3.64 -15.51 7.86
CA MET A 146 -2.91 -16.68 8.35
C MET A 146 -3.61 -17.35 9.54
N ALA A 147 -3.40 -18.65 9.69
CA ALA A 147 -3.93 -19.45 10.80
C ALA A 147 -5.47 -19.31 10.99
N GLY A 148 -6.21 -19.11 9.91
CA GLY A 148 -7.67 -18.89 9.93
C GLY A 148 -8.11 -17.42 9.95
N GLY A 149 -7.16 -16.48 9.90
CA GLY A 149 -7.45 -15.06 9.67
C GLY A 149 -7.87 -14.77 8.23
N ALA A 150 -8.66 -13.71 8.07
CA ALA A 150 -9.19 -13.24 6.80
C ALA A 150 -8.15 -12.40 6.04
N PRO A 151 -8.23 -12.39 4.69
CA PRO A 151 -7.36 -11.53 3.88
C PRO A 151 -7.62 -10.05 4.12
N GLY A 152 -6.60 -9.23 3.87
CA GLY A 152 -6.73 -7.77 3.82
C GLY A 152 -7.48 -7.31 2.56
N ALA A 153 -8.04 -6.10 2.60
CA ALA A 153 -8.70 -5.50 1.46
C ALA A 153 -7.69 -5.18 0.34
N LEU A 154 -8.14 -5.31 -0.90
CA LEU A 154 -7.39 -4.84 -2.07
C LEU A 154 -7.17 -3.32 -1.99
N GLY A 155 -6.03 -2.89 -2.54
CA GLY A 155 -5.83 -1.49 -2.87
C GLY A 155 -6.52 -1.12 -4.18
N THR A 156 -6.66 0.18 -4.44
CA THR A 156 -7.17 0.72 -5.70
C THR A 156 -6.48 2.04 -6.05
N ASN A 157 -6.29 2.30 -7.34
CA ASN A 157 -5.74 3.55 -7.84
C ASN A 157 -6.74 4.14 -8.84
N ARG A 158 -6.97 5.46 -8.81
CA ARG A 158 -7.82 6.14 -9.79
C ARG A 158 -7.44 7.61 -9.95
N VAL A 159 -7.81 8.20 -11.08
CA VAL A 159 -7.85 9.64 -11.28
C VAL A 159 -9.29 10.10 -11.28
N GLU A 160 -9.64 10.99 -10.36
CA GLU A 160 -10.87 11.77 -10.39
C GLU A 160 -10.61 13.04 -11.22
N ARG A 161 -11.33 13.20 -12.32
CA ARG A 161 -11.17 14.31 -13.26
C ARG A 161 -11.87 15.56 -12.75
N ALA A 162 -11.35 16.72 -13.12
CA ALA A 162 -11.95 18.01 -12.78
C ALA A 162 -13.39 18.18 -13.29
N ASP A 163 -13.77 17.46 -14.35
CA ASP A 163 -15.12 17.43 -14.92
C ASP A 163 -16.07 16.41 -14.23
N GLY A 164 -15.59 15.69 -13.21
CA GLY A 164 -16.32 14.66 -12.48
C GLY A 164 -16.16 13.25 -13.04
N GLY A 165 -15.43 13.06 -14.14
CA GLY A 165 -15.09 11.73 -14.65
C GLY A 165 -14.17 10.94 -13.70
N VAL A 166 -14.14 9.62 -13.83
CA VAL A 166 -13.23 8.76 -13.06
C VAL A 166 -12.52 7.78 -14.00
N VAL A 167 -11.20 7.74 -13.92
CA VAL A 167 -10.35 6.79 -14.63
C VAL A 167 -9.72 5.85 -13.63
N GLN A 168 -10.07 4.56 -13.67
CA GLN A 168 -9.44 3.54 -12.85
C GLN A 168 -8.04 3.24 -13.39
N LEU A 169 -7.07 3.09 -12.48
CA LEU A 169 -5.70 2.73 -12.81
C LEU A 169 -5.39 1.33 -12.26
N GLY A 170 -4.67 0.55 -13.05
CA GLY A 170 -4.15 -0.75 -12.66
C GLY A 170 -3.07 -0.68 -11.56
N GLY A 171 -2.48 -1.86 -11.27
CA GLY A 171 -1.32 -1.94 -10.39
C GLY A 171 -0.05 -1.37 -11.03
N SER A 172 0.11 -1.58 -12.35
CA SER A 172 1.18 -1.01 -13.17
C SER A 172 0.53 -0.24 -14.31
N ASP A 173 0.40 1.07 -14.16
CA ASP A 173 -0.39 1.90 -15.06
C ASP A 173 0.06 3.36 -15.06
N ALA A 174 -0.37 4.13 -16.05
CA ALA A 174 -0.09 5.55 -16.16
C ALA A 174 -1.28 6.34 -16.71
N ALA A 175 -1.36 7.61 -16.33
CA ALA A 175 -2.34 8.54 -16.87
C ALA A 175 -1.80 9.97 -16.86
N ASP A 176 -2.15 10.72 -17.91
CA ASP A 176 -1.99 12.16 -17.90
C ASP A 176 -3.07 12.79 -17.02
N VAL A 177 -2.68 13.79 -16.25
CA VAL A 177 -3.52 14.57 -15.34
C VAL A 177 -3.36 16.06 -15.64
N GLY A 178 -4.44 16.82 -15.46
CA GLY A 178 -4.47 18.27 -15.62
C GLY A 178 -4.75 19.02 -14.32
N PRO A 179 -4.71 20.36 -14.35
CA PRO A 179 -5.11 21.17 -13.21
C PRO A 179 -6.53 20.83 -12.74
N GLY A 180 -6.67 20.54 -11.45
CA GLY A 180 -7.95 20.16 -10.82
C GLY A 180 -8.21 18.65 -10.76
N ASP A 181 -7.51 17.83 -11.53
CA ASP A 181 -7.58 16.37 -11.41
C ASP A 181 -6.96 15.91 -10.08
N VAL A 182 -7.46 14.79 -9.55
CA VAL A 182 -7.03 14.21 -8.28
C VAL A 182 -6.62 12.75 -8.47
N LEU A 183 -5.36 12.43 -8.20
CA LEU A 183 -4.92 11.06 -8.04
C LEU A 183 -5.36 10.56 -6.66
N VAL A 184 -6.12 9.47 -6.64
CA VAL A 184 -6.54 8.80 -5.42
C VAL A 184 -5.91 7.42 -5.35
N ILE A 185 -5.19 7.18 -4.26
CA ILE A 185 -4.58 5.90 -3.93
C ILE A 185 -5.19 5.41 -2.63
N GLU A 186 -5.75 4.21 -2.69
CA GLU A 186 -6.15 3.44 -1.52
C GLU A 186 -5.19 2.25 -1.43
N THR A 187 -4.32 2.23 -0.43
CA THR A 187 -3.37 1.13 -0.25
C THR A 187 -4.04 -0.09 0.36
N PRO A 188 -3.53 -1.32 0.11
CA PRO A 188 -4.10 -2.52 0.69
C PRO A 188 -3.95 -2.54 2.22
N GLY A 189 -4.88 -3.22 2.89
CA GLY A 189 -4.70 -3.58 4.30
C GLY A 189 -3.88 -4.86 4.45
N GLY A 190 -3.32 -5.11 5.63
CA GLY A 190 -2.64 -6.37 5.93
C GLY A 190 -3.64 -7.49 6.24
N GLY A 191 -3.22 -8.75 6.11
CA GLY A 191 -4.02 -9.91 6.49
C GLY A 191 -4.15 -10.08 8.01
N GLY A 192 -5.26 -10.66 8.45
CA GLY A 192 -5.50 -11.03 9.85
C GLY A 192 -4.86 -12.37 10.22
N TYR A 193 -4.68 -12.59 11.52
CA TYR A 193 -4.13 -13.83 12.08
C TYR A 193 -5.09 -14.48 13.07
N GLY A 194 -5.28 -15.79 12.95
CA GLY A 194 -6.17 -16.57 13.79
C GLY A 194 -7.66 -16.37 13.43
N PRO A 195 -8.54 -17.30 13.81
CA PRO A 195 -9.97 -17.14 13.55
C PRO A 195 -10.50 -15.86 14.23
N PRO A 196 -11.35 -15.06 13.54
CA PRO A 196 -11.94 -13.88 14.15
C PRO A 196 -12.76 -14.28 15.39
N PRO A 197 -12.72 -13.48 16.47
CA PRO A 197 -13.53 -13.74 17.64
C PRO A 197 -15.01 -13.72 17.24
N ARG A 198 -15.80 -14.63 17.82
CA ARG A 198 -17.26 -14.63 17.62
C ARG A 198 -17.80 -13.29 18.11
N GLU A 199 -18.89 -12.79 17.50
CA GLU A 199 -19.49 -11.46 17.71
C GLU A 199 -19.82 -11.06 19.17
N HIS A 200 -19.57 -11.94 20.16
CA HIS A 200 -19.79 -11.72 21.59
C HIS A 200 -18.52 -11.68 22.45
N GLU A 201 -17.33 -11.81 21.87
CA GLU A 201 -16.06 -11.58 22.59
C GLU A 201 -15.40 -10.31 22.07
N PRO A 202 -15.19 -9.27 22.90
CA PRO A 202 -14.50 -8.08 22.46
C PRO A 202 -13.07 -8.47 22.06
N ALA A 203 -12.74 -8.29 20.77
CA ALA A 203 -11.36 -8.33 20.29
C ALA A 203 -10.52 -7.41 21.17
N GLY A 204 -9.33 -7.89 21.57
CA GLY A 204 -8.50 -7.33 22.63
C GLY A 204 -8.56 -5.81 22.74
N ARG A 205 -8.89 -5.33 23.94
CA ARG A 205 -8.82 -3.90 24.30
C ARG A 205 -7.47 -3.35 23.83
N GLU A 206 -7.50 -2.31 23.01
CA GLU A 206 -6.40 -1.36 22.88
C GLU A 206 -5.94 -0.96 24.29
N THR A 207 -4.77 -1.42 24.69
CA THR A 207 -4.00 -0.77 25.75
C THR A 207 -3.25 0.41 25.12
N ASP A 208 -4.00 1.42 24.71
CA ASP A 208 -3.46 2.76 24.48
C ASP A 208 -3.38 3.46 25.85
N ASP A 209 -2.55 2.92 26.74
CA ASP A 209 -2.19 3.61 27.97
C ASP A 209 -1.13 4.66 27.62
N LEU A 210 -1.60 5.85 27.24
CA LEU A 210 -0.78 7.04 26.99
C LEU A 210 -0.02 7.54 28.23
N ARG A 211 -0.03 6.80 29.36
CA ARG A 211 0.75 7.10 30.58
C ARG A 211 2.10 6.38 30.65
N ALA A 212 2.53 5.71 29.58
CA ALA A 212 3.85 5.10 29.49
C ALA A 212 4.96 6.03 28.95
N PHE A 213 4.75 7.35 29.00
CA PHE A 213 5.82 8.36 28.85
C PHE A 213 6.09 9.06 30.17
#